data_AF-X1I8W9-F1
#
_entry.id   AF-X1I8W9-F1
#
_cell.length_a   1.000
_cell.length_b   1.000
_cell.length_c   1.000
_cell.angle_alpha   90.00
_cell.angle_beta   90.00
_cell.angle_gamma   90.00
#
_symmetry.space_group_name_H-M   'P 1'
#
loop_
_entity.id
_entity.type
_entity.pdbx_description
1 polymer ?
#
loop_
_entity_poly.entity_id
_entity_poly.type
_entity_poly.pdbx_seq_one_letter_code
_entity_poly.pdbx_strand_id
1 'polypeptide(L)'
;YYKTRNFEKAVDQYEMALSLDAESQLLFANLGEAQFSLAVKKKDKTMLQKALQNFQTAVKLDPDYAFSYVGLGKAFRLLGRYDYAIASFRKALDLDDKLDEALYVLGLTYLDKGDKDKALSTLTLYKQKYYDSLPDDQKQKLDDLIRRCKLNKNEPDSMQSQKPISLVTKDLKEYQGV
;
A
#
# COMPACT_ATOMS: atom_id res chain seq x y z
N TYR A 1 -18.29 8.40 -7.74
CA TYR A 1 -18.18 9.05 -9.06
C TYR A 1 -17.51 10.43 -9.00
N TYR A 2 -17.83 11.29 -8.03
CA TYR A 2 -17.30 12.66 -7.92
C TYR A 2 -15.76 12.77 -7.74
N LYS A 3 -15.15 12.02 -6.80
CA LYS A 3 -13.68 12.05 -6.58
C LYS A 3 -12.88 11.67 -7.84
N THR A 4 -13.40 10.73 -8.62
CA THR A 4 -12.76 10.26 -9.86
C THR A 4 -12.80 11.31 -10.94
N ARG A 5 -14.00 11.90 -11.17
CA ARG A 5 -14.16 13.05 -12.06
C ARG A 5 -13.25 14.22 -11.69
N ASN A 6 -12.92 14.36 -10.40
CA ASN A 6 -11.98 15.37 -9.94
C ASN A 6 -10.53 15.00 -10.36
N PHE A 7 -10.12 13.75 -10.19
CA PHE A 7 -8.80 13.30 -10.64
C PHE A 7 -8.62 13.35 -12.15
N GLU A 8 -9.63 13.01 -12.96
CA GLU A 8 -9.53 13.15 -14.43
C GLU A 8 -9.30 14.62 -14.83
N LYS A 9 -10.09 15.55 -14.29
CA LYS A 9 -9.89 16.97 -14.53
C LYS A 9 -8.53 17.48 -14.03
N ALA A 10 -8.08 16.97 -12.88
CA ALA A 10 -6.78 17.35 -12.32
C ALA A 10 -5.64 16.89 -13.23
N VAL A 11 -5.71 15.69 -13.82
CA VAL A 11 -4.73 15.24 -14.82
C VAL A 11 -4.66 16.21 -15.99
N ASP A 12 -5.80 16.55 -16.60
CA ASP A 12 -5.85 17.48 -17.74
C ASP A 12 -5.24 18.85 -17.37
N GLN A 13 -5.55 19.37 -16.18
CA GLN A 13 -5.03 20.65 -15.70
C GLN A 13 -3.52 20.62 -15.43
N TYR A 14 -3.00 19.55 -14.83
CA TYR A 14 -1.57 19.42 -14.58
C TYR A 14 -0.79 19.20 -15.87
N GLU A 15 -1.31 18.44 -16.83
CA GLU A 15 -0.69 18.30 -18.15
C GLU A 15 -0.65 19.63 -18.90
N MET A 16 -1.73 20.42 -18.83
CA MET A 16 -1.73 21.79 -19.38
C MET A 16 -0.72 22.69 -18.66
N ALA A 17 -0.66 22.66 -17.33
CA ALA A 17 0.32 23.45 -16.58
C ALA A 17 1.77 23.07 -16.93
N LEU A 18 2.06 21.78 -17.06
CA LEU A 18 3.39 21.28 -17.45
C LEU A 18 3.79 21.66 -18.88
N SER A 19 2.81 21.91 -19.76
CA SER A 19 3.10 22.46 -21.10
C SER A 19 3.52 23.93 -21.09
N LEU A 20 3.28 24.63 -19.97
CA LEU A 20 3.65 26.03 -19.77
C LEU A 20 4.91 26.17 -18.90
N ASP A 21 5.05 25.31 -17.88
CA ASP A 21 6.21 25.24 -16.99
C ASP A 21 6.56 23.77 -16.70
N ALA A 22 7.60 23.28 -17.39
CA ALA A 22 8.02 21.89 -17.36
C ALA A 22 9.00 21.55 -16.23
N GLU A 23 9.36 22.49 -15.34
CA GLU A 23 10.42 22.28 -14.33
C GLU A 23 9.89 22.27 -12.88
N SER A 24 8.60 22.05 -12.68
CA SER A 24 8.02 21.98 -11.33
C SER A 24 7.94 20.56 -10.78
N GLN A 25 8.74 20.23 -9.75
CA GLN A 25 8.61 18.93 -9.06
C GLN A 25 7.20 18.69 -8.50
N LEU A 26 6.53 19.77 -8.06
CA LEU A 26 5.20 19.71 -7.48
C LEU A 26 4.14 19.34 -8.53
N LEU A 27 4.23 19.88 -9.74
CA LEU A 27 3.30 19.53 -10.82
C LEU A 27 3.46 18.06 -11.23
N PHE A 28 4.69 17.57 -11.36
CA PHE A 28 4.93 16.15 -11.63
C PHE A 28 4.45 15.24 -10.51
N ALA A 29 4.71 15.60 -9.24
CA ALA A 29 4.23 14.83 -8.09
C ALA A 29 2.70 14.79 -8.05
N ASN A 30 2.03 15.92 -8.25
CA ASN A 30 0.57 16.01 -8.22
C ASN A 30 -0.08 15.30 -9.41
N LEU A 31 0.51 15.39 -10.60
CA LEU A 31 0.08 14.61 -11.78
C LEU A 31 0.25 13.11 -11.52
N GLY A 32 1.39 12.70 -10.96
CA GLY A 32 1.65 11.33 -10.55
C GLY A 32 0.60 10.80 -9.57
N GLU A 33 0.24 11.59 -8.56
CA GLU A 33 -0.78 11.22 -7.57
C GLU A 33 -2.19 11.10 -8.17
N ALA A 34 -2.57 12.04 -9.04
CA ALA A 34 -3.85 11.99 -9.74
C ALA A 34 -3.94 10.75 -10.65
N GLN A 35 -2.89 10.47 -11.43
CA GLN A 35 -2.80 9.28 -12.27
C GLN A 35 -2.76 8.00 -11.45
N PHE A 36 -2.04 7.96 -10.32
CA PHE A 36 -2.02 6.81 -9.42
C PHE A 36 -3.42 6.50 -8.88
N SER A 37 -4.13 7.52 -8.40
CA SER A 37 -5.49 7.40 -7.87
C SER A 37 -6.47 6.86 -8.92
N LEU A 38 -6.37 7.35 -10.17
CA LEU A 38 -7.16 6.83 -11.28
C LEU A 38 -6.77 5.41 -11.68
N ALA A 39 -5.47 5.11 -11.72
CA ALA A 39 -4.94 3.80 -12.05
C ALA A 39 -5.43 2.73 -11.08
N VAL A 40 -5.37 3.00 -9.77
CA VAL A 40 -5.90 2.10 -8.73
C VAL A 40 -7.38 1.85 -8.92
N LYS A 41 -8.15 2.92 -9.15
CA LYS A 41 -9.60 2.81 -9.29
C LYS A 41 -10.00 2.03 -10.56
N LYS A 42 -9.36 2.32 -11.69
CA LYS A 42 -9.66 1.71 -12.99
C LYS A 42 -8.94 0.37 -13.19
N LYS A 43 -8.06 -0.01 -12.27
CA LYS A 43 -7.15 -1.16 -12.38
C LYS A 43 -6.27 -1.07 -13.65
N ASP A 44 -5.86 0.14 -14.00
CA ASP A 44 -5.10 0.44 -15.21
C ASP A 44 -3.59 0.42 -14.91
N LYS A 45 -2.91 -0.64 -15.36
CA LYS A 45 -1.46 -0.81 -15.19
C LYS A 45 -0.64 0.19 -16.01
N THR A 46 -1.13 0.61 -17.17
CA THR A 46 -0.43 1.57 -18.04
C THR A 46 -0.43 2.94 -17.38
N MET A 47 -1.57 3.36 -16.82
CA MET A 47 -1.67 4.61 -16.07
C MET A 47 -0.82 4.56 -14.78
N LEU A 48 -0.74 3.39 -14.13
CA LEU A 48 0.14 3.20 -12.98
C LEU A 48 1.63 3.38 -13.36
N GLN A 49 2.03 2.94 -14.55
CA GLN A 49 3.39 3.18 -15.05
C GLN A 49 3.64 4.66 -15.37
N LYS A 50 2.65 5.38 -15.91
CA LYS A 50 2.76 6.84 -16.11
C LYS A 50 2.91 7.58 -14.79
N ALA A 51 2.12 7.21 -13.77
CA ALA A 51 2.25 7.76 -12.43
C ALA A 51 3.66 7.56 -11.87
N LEU A 52 4.21 6.34 -12.02
CA LEU A 52 5.58 6.03 -11.62
C LEU A 52 6.61 6.92 -12.33
N GLN A 53 6.49 7.13 -13.64
CA GLN A 53 7.39 8.02 -14.40
C GLN A 53 7.32 9.47 -13.90
N ASN A 54 6.12 9.97 -13.63
CA ASN A 54 5.94 11.32 -13.11
C ASN A 54 6.58 11.50 -11.72
N PHE A 55 6.40 10.55 -10.81
CA PHE A 55 7.09 10.57 -9.52
C PHE A 55 8.63 10.48 -9.67
N GLN A 56 9.14 9.70 -10.64
CA GLN A 56 10.58 9.64 -10.92
C GLN A 56 11.13 10.97 -11.43
N THR A 57 10.38 11.66 -12.29
CA THR A 57 10.74 13.01 -12.74
C THR A 57 10.72 14.00 -11.58
N ALA A 58 9.70 13.94 -10.72
CA ALA A 58 9.62 14.81 -9.54
C ALA A 58 10.83 14.64 -8.60
N VAL A 59 11.27 13.39 -8.35
CA VAL A 59 12.49 13.12 -7.56
C VAL A 59 13.76 13.61 -8.26
N LYS A 60 13.82 13.58 -9.60
CA LYS A 60 14.99 14.12 -10.33
C LYS A 60 15.08 15.64 -10.23
N LEU A 61 13.94 16.32 -10.27
CA LEU A 61 13.86 17.78 -10.14
C LEU A 61 14.16 18.23 -8.71
N ASP A 62 13.65 17.50 -7.72
CA ASP A 62 13.93 17.76 -6.30
C ASP A 62 14.14 16.43 -5.54
N PRO A 63 15.42 16.06 -5.33
CA PRO A 63 15.77 14.85 -4.60
C PRO A 63 15.44 14.87 -3.11
N ASP A 64 15.07 16.02 -2.54
CA ASP A 64 14.75 16.21 -1.12
C ASP A 64 13.24 16.31 -0.87
N TYR A 65 12.41 16.26 -1.92
CA TYR A 65 10.96 16.25 -1.79
C TYR A 65 10.42 14.87 -1.37
N ALA A 66 10.27 14.67 -0.06
CA ALA A 66 9.88 13.41 0.56
C ALA A 66 8.59 12.79 -0.01
N PHE A 67 7.57 13.60 -0.32
CA PHE A 67 6.28 13.13 -0.85
C PHE A 67 6.41 12.40 -2.20
N SER A 68 7.35 12.79 -3.07
CA SER A 68 7.57 12.08 -4.32
C SER A 68 8.08 10.66 -4.10
N TYR A 69 8.89 10.43 -3.06
CA TYR A 69 9.32 9.09 -2.68
C TYR A 69 8.19 8.26 -2.08
N VAL A 70 7.24 8.87 -1.37
CA VAL A 70 6.01 8.19 -0.94
C VAL A 70 5.21 7.71 -2.16
N GLY A 71 5.03 8.57 -3.16
CA GLY A 71 4.38 8.25 -4.44
C GLY A 71 5.07 7.10 -5.17
N LEU A 72 6.41 7.15 -5.30
CA LEU A 72 7.21 6.05 -5.85
C LEU A 72 6.99 4.75 -5.07
N GLY A 73 7.05 4.80 -3.74
CA GLY A 73 6.86 3.64 -2.87
C GLY A 73 5.51 2.96 -3.11
N LYS A 74 4.43 3.76 -3.15
CA LYS A 74 3.07 3.28 -3.43
C LYS A 74 2.97 2.64 -4.82
N ALA A 75 3.49 3.31 -5.85
CA ALA A 75 3.44 2.81 -7.23
C ALA A 75 4.23 1.51 -7.40
N PHE A 76 5.46 1.45 -6.86
CA PHE A 76 6.28 0.23 -6.91
C PHE A 76 5.63 -0.94 -6.16
N ARG A 77 5.03 -0.69 -4.99
CA ARG A 77 4.34 -1.72 -4.21
C ARG A 77 3.19 -2.33 -5.00
N LEU A 78 2.36 -1.52 -5.66
CA LEU A 78 1.25 -2.01 -6.49
C LEU A 78 1.72 -2.76 -7.75
N LEU A 79 2.90 -2.43 -8.25
CA LEU A 79 3.54 -3.17 -9.34
C LEU A 79 4.25 -4.46 -8.88
N GLY A 80 4.20 -4.80 -7.59
CA GLY A 80 4.88 -5.96 -7.01
C GLY A 80 6.40 -5.81 -6.88
N ARG A 81 6.92 -4.59 -7.06
CA ARG A 81 8.35 -4.26 -7.01
C ARG A 81 8.75 -3.86 -5.59
N TYR A 82 8.64 -4.80 -4.65
CA TYR A 82 8.71 -4.51 -3.22
C TYR A 82 10.05 -3.91 -2.75
N ASP A 83 11.18 -4.33 -3.31
CA ASP A 83 12.49 -3.77 -2.92
C ASP A 83 12.62 -2.29 -3.28
N TYR A 84 12.17 -1.90 -4.47
CA TYR A 84 12.13 -0.51 -4.88
C TYR A 84 11.14 0.31 -4.05
N ALA A 85 10.01 -0.30 -3.67
CA ALA A 85 9.05 0.34 -2.79
C ALA A 85 9.64 0.60 -1.39
N ILE A 86 10.29 -0.39 -0.80
CA ILE A 86 10.97 -0.29 0.49
C ILE A 86 12.05 0.80 0.47
N ALA A 87 12.90 0.81 -0.56
CA ALA A 87 13.94 1.83 -0.71
C ALA A 87 13.35 3.25 -0.79
N SER A 88 12.24 3.41 -1.54
CA SER A 88 11.56 4.69 -1.69
C SER A 88 10.94 5.15 -0.36
N PHE A 89 10.20 4.29 0.34
CA PHE A 89 9.62 4.65 1.63
C PHE A 89 10.67 4.97 2.70
N ARG A 90 11.80 4.24 2.72
CA ARG A 90 12.91 4.56 3.63
C ARG A 90 13.50 5.93 3.33
N LYS A 91 13.76 6.23 2.05
CA LYS A 91 14.25 7.56 1.66
C LYS A 91 13.26 8.67 2.01
N ALA A 92 11.95 8.45 1.87
CA ALA A 92 10.93 9.39 2.33
C ALA A 92 11.02 9.64 3.84
N LEU A 93 11.15 8.59 4.65
CA LEU A 93 11.26 8.67 6.11
C LEU A 93 12.60 9.23 6.59
N ASP A 94 13.67 9.08 5.81
CA ASP A 94 14.98 9.68 6.08
C ASP A 94 14.95 11.20 5.83
N LEU A 95 14.12 11.67 4.89
CA LEU A 95 13.91 13.09 4.59
C LEU A 95 12.90 13.74 5.55
N ASP A 96 11.81 13.04 5.86
CA ASP A 96 10.80 13.47 6.82
C ASP A 96 10.26 12.28 7.63
N ASP A 97 10.66 12.21 8.90
CA ASP A 97 10.35 11.10 9.80
C ASP A 97 8.91 11.14 10.37
N LYS A 98 8.14 12.18 10.03
CA LYS A 98 6.75 12.41 10.45
C LYS A 98 5.73 11.92 9.43
N LEU A 99 6.17 11.35 8.31
CA LEU A 99 5.31 10.74 7.29
C LEU A 99 4.74 9.40 7.81
N ASP A 100 3.70 9.48 8.63
CA ASP A 100 2.97 8.35 9.21
C ASP A 100 2.50 7.35 8.16
N GLU A 101 1.95 7.82 7.04
CA GLU A 101 1.53 6.99 5.92
C GLU A 101 2.71 6.18 5.34
N ALA A 102 3.88 6.81 5.16
CA ALA A 102 5.06 6.13 4.63
C ALA A 102 5.52 5.00 5.56
N LEU A 103 5.49 5.24 6.88
CA LEU A 103 5.87 4.23 7.88
C LEU A 103 4.88 3.06 7.92
N TYR A 104 3.57 3.34 7.88
CA TYR A 104 2.54 2.30 7.85
C TYR A 104 2.63 1.45 6.58
N VAL A 105 2.71 2.09 5.41
CA VAL A 105 2.77 1.40 4.13
C VAL A 105 4.09 0.66 3.94
N LEU A 106 5.19 1.13 4.53
CA LEU A 106 6.45 0.37 4.60
C LEU A 106 6.26 -0.96 5.34
N GLY A 107 5.58 -0.95 6.50
CA GLY A 107 5.23 -2.17 7.24
C GLY A 107 4.40 -3.14 6.42
N LEU A 108 3.39 -2.65 5.69
CA LEU A 108 2.60 -3.45 4.76
C LEU A 108 3.42 -3.98 3.58
N THR A 109 4.37 -3.19 3.08
CA THR A 109 5.25 -3.61 1.97
C THR A 109 6.15 -4.76 2.39
N TYR A 110 6.67 -4.74 3.62
CA TYR A 110 7.40 -5.89 4.16
C TYR A 110 6.53 -7.14 4.28
N LEU A 111 5.25 -6.99 4.67
CA LEU A 111 4.30 -8.11 4.68
C LEU A 111 4.08 -8.69 3.28
N ASP A 112 3.84 -7.83 2.30
CA ASP A 112 3.62 -8.27 0.91
C ASP A 112 4.86 -8.95 0.33
N LYS A 113 6.06 -8.50 0.71
CA LYS A 113 7.33 -9.15 0.37
C LYS A 113 7.54 -10.49 1.11
N GLY A 114 6.84 -10.72 2.21
CA GLY A 114 7.01 -11.88 3.09
C GLY A 114 8.07 -11.70 4.19
N ASP A 115 8.66 -10.52 4.34
CA ASP A 115 9.62 -10.20 5.40
C ASP A 115 8.88 -9.85 6.69
N LYS A 116 8.34 -10.89 7.34
CA LYS A 116 7.48 -10.75 8.54
C LYS A 116 8.21 -10.12 9.73
N ASP A 117 9.52 -10.32 9.83
CA ASP A 117 10.33 -9.74 10.91
C ASP A 117 10.40 -8.22 10.79
N LYS A 118 10.77 -7.72 9.61
CA LYS A 118 10.80 -6.26 9.39
C LYS A 118 9.41 -5.66 9.42
N ALA A 119 8.40 -6.37 8.93
CA ALA A 119 7.01 -5.94 9.06
C ALA A 119 6.61 -5.77 10.53
N LEU A 120 6.88 -6.76 11.38
CA LEU A 120 6.55 -6.72 12.81
C LEU A 120 7.23 -5.52 13.49
N SER A 121 8.53 -5.34 13.28
CA SER A 121 9.28 -4.22 13.85
C SER A 121 8.72 -2.88 13.37
N THR A 122 8.46 -2.74 12.07
CA THR A 122 7.99 -1.48 11.47
C THR A 122 6.57 -1.13 11.92
N LEU A 123 5.64 -2.10 11.92
CA LEU A 123 4.26 -1.87 12.36
C LEU A 123 4.16 -1.62 13.87
N THR A 124 5.03 -2.24 14.67
CA THR A 124 5.11 -1.97 16.11
C THR A 124 5.63 -0.55 16.36
N LEU A 125 6.62 -0.09 15.59
CA LEU A 125 7.09 1.30 15.64
C LEU A 125 5.98 2.29 15.24
N TYR A 126 5.23 2.00 14.18
CA TYR A 126 4.07 2.80 13.77
C TYR A 126 3.02 2.87 14.88
N LYS A 127 2.69 1.72 15.50
CA LYS A 127 1.81 1.65 16.66
C LYS A 127 2.32 2.56 17.79
N GLN A 128 3.59 2.42 18.18
CA GLN A 128 4.15 3.25 19.24
C GLN A 128 4.02 4.76 18.99
N LYS A 129 4.25 5.21 17.74
CA LYS A 129 4.21 6.64 17.39
C LYS A 129 2.80 7.20 17.26
N TYR A 130 1.87 6.47 16.66
CA TYR A 130 0.61 7.05 16.16
C TYR A 130 -0.66 6.41 16.72
N TYR A 131 -0.58 5.32 17.50
CA TYR A 131 -1.75 4.53 17.88
C TYR A 131 -2.87 5.34 18.54
N ASP A 132 -2.54 6.22 19.48
CA ASP A 132 -3.56 6.96 20.23
C ASP A 132 -4.40 7.89 19.35
N SER A 133 -3.79 8.45 18.30
CA SER A 133 -4.46 9.30 17.31
C SER A 133 -5.29 8.54 16.26
N LEU A 134 -5.19 7.21 16.20
CA LEU A 134 -5.91 6.43 15.21
C LEU A 134 -7.38 6.24 15.58
N PRO A 135 -8.29 6.26 14.59
CA PRO A 135 -9.64 5.73 14.73
C PRO A 135 -9.65 4.26 15.18
N ASP A 136 -10.68 3.84 15.91
CA ASP A 136 -10.76 2.48 16.48
C ASP A 136 -10.70 1.37 15.41
N ASP A 137 -11.29 1.60 14.24
CA ASP A 137 -11.22 0.63 13.14
C ASP A 137 -9.79 0.47 12.59
N GLN A 138 -8.99 1.54 12.62
CA GLN A 138 -7.59 1.51 12.20
C GLN A 138 -6.70 0.87 13.28
N LYS A 139 -6.98 1.13 14.56
CA LYS A 139 -6.32 0.44 15.69
C LYS A 139 -6.52 -1.07 15.60
N GLN A 140 -7.76 -1.51 15.40
CA GLN A 140 -8.09 -2.94 15.27
C GLN A 140 -7.36 -3.59 14.10
N LYS A 141 -7.36 -2.95 12.92
CA LYS A 141 -6.62 -3.44 11.73
C LYS A 141 -5.13 -3.56 12.00
N LEU A 142 -4.52 -2.55 12.65
CA LEU A 142 -3.10 -2.56 12.98
C LEU A 142 -2.75 -3.70 13.95
N ASP A 143 -3.60 -3.92 14.96
CA ASP A 143 -3.42 -5.00 15.93
C ASP A 143 -3.53 -6.38 15.30
N ASP A 144 -4.49 -6.56 14.39
CA ASP A 144 -4.62 -7.79 13.61
C ASP A 144 -3.39 -8.04 12.72
N LEU A 145 -2.85 -7.01 12.08
CA LEU A 145 -1.63 -7.13 11.29
C LEU A 145 -0.43 -7.53 12.15
N ILE A 146 -0.24 -6.88 13.29
CA ILE A 146 0.84 -7.20 14.23
C ILE A 146 0.69 -8.63 14.75
N ARG A 147 -0.54 -9.06 15.09
CA ARG A 147 -0.83 -10.42 15.53
C ARG A 147 -0.49 -11.45 14.45
N ARG A 148 -0.86 -11.21 13.19
CA ARG A 148 -0.52 -12.10 12.06
C ARG A 148 0.99 -12.22 11.83
N CYS A 149 1.76 -11.15 12.08
CA CYS A 149 3.21 -11.23 12.03
C CYS A 149 3.79 -12.14 13.13
N LYS A 150 3.16 -12.15 14.32
CA LYS A 150 3.60 -12.94 15.48
C LYS A 150 3.20 -14.42 15.44
N LEU A 151 2.03 -14.76 14.88
CA LEU A 151 1.49 -16.12 14.91
C LEU A 151 2.42 -17.16 14.26
N ASN A 152 3.18 -16.78 13.22
CA ASN A 152 4.14 -17.67 12.58
C ASN A 152 5.46 -17.88 13.36
N LYS A 153 5.69 -17.17 14.47
CA LYS A 153 6.87 -17.39 15.33
C LYS A 153 6.63 -18.42 16.44
N ASN A 154 5.37 -18.74 16.74
CA ASN A 154 5.00 -19.44 17.97
C ASN A 154 4.27 -20.79 17.75
N GLU A 155 4.30 -21.36 16.54
CA GLU A 155 3.80 -22.72 16.30
C GLU A 155 4.98 -23.65 15.93
N PRO A 156 5.28 -24.69 16.73
CA PRO A 156 6.00 -25.85 16.21
C PRO A 156 5.15 -26.52 15.11
N ASP A 157 5.81 -27.04 14.07
CA ASP A 157 5.27 -27.65 12.84
C ASP A 157 4.16 -28.73 13.00
N SER A 158 3.73 -29.08 14.20
CA SER A 158 2.82 -30.19 14.49
C SER A 158 1.32 -29.86 14.41
N MET A 159 0.88 -28.67 13.99
CA MET A 159 -0.55 -28.32 13.93
C MET A 159 -1.12 -28.08 12.53
N GLN A 160 -0.37 -28.33 11.46
CA GLN A 160 -0.90 -28.30 10.08
C GLN A 160 -1.78 -29.50 9.69
N SER A 161 -2.12 -30.40 10.62
CA SER A 161 -2.94 -31.59 10.35
C SER A 161 -4.37 -31.51 10.90
N GLN A 162 -5.05 -30.38 10.77
CA GLN A 162 -6.52 -30.37 10.80
C GLN A 162 -7.04 -29.88 9.45
N LYS A 163 -7.33 -30.88 8.61
CA LYS A 163 -7.91 -30.76 7.26
C LYS A 163 -9.20 -29.89 7.29
N PRO A 164 -9.51 -29.21 6.18
CA PRO A 164 -10.79 -28.51 6.02
C PRO A 164 -11.96 -29.50 6.11
N ILE A 165 -12.98 -29.14 6.90
CA ILE A 165 -14.26 -29.83 6.98
C ILE A 165 -14.94 -29.73 5.61
N SER A 166 -14.84 -30.80 4.82
CA SER A 166 -15.69 -31.07 3.68
C SER A 166 -16.76 -32.10 4.07
N LEU A 167 -17.99 -31.88 3.58
CA LEU A 167 -19.21 -32.70 3.69
C LEU A 167 -20.08 -32.50 4.94
N VAL A 168 -20.94 -31.48 4.88
CA VAL A 168 -22.32 -31.62 5.37
C VAL A 168 -23.23 -31.76 4.14
N THR A 169 -23.32 -32.98 3.63
CA THR A 169 -24.42 -33.44 2.77
C THR A 169 -24.66 -34.90 3.09
N LYS A 170 -25.38 -35.16 4.19
CA LYS A 170 -26.01 -36.47 4.40
C LYS A 170 -27.15 -36.42 5.42
N ASP A 171 -28.20 -35.67 5.10
CA ASP A 171 -29.54 -35.91 5.66
C ASP A 171 -30.54 -35.85 4.51
N LEU A 172 -30.90 -37.03 3.98
CA LEU A 172 -32.11 -37.37 3.21
C LEU A 172 -31.93 -38.76 2.58
N LYS A 173 -32.00 -39.81 3.41
CA LYS A 173 -32.40 -41.16 3.00
C LYS A 173 -33.02 -41.91 4.18
N GLU A 174 -34.21 -41.47 4.58
CA GLU A 174 -35.21 -42.36 5.18
C GLU A 174 -36.56 -42.01 4.55
N TYR A 175 -36.83 -42.57 3.36
CA TYR A 175 -38.18 -42.76 2.82
C TYR A 175 -38.06 -43.75 1.66
N GLN A 176 -38.20 -45.04 1.97
CA GLN A 176 -39.06 -46.02 1.29
C GLN A 176 -38.69 -47.47 1.67
N GLY A 177 -39.57 -48.11 2.45
CA GLY A 177 -40.01 -49.48 2.19
C GLY A 177 -39.58 -50.58 3.15
N VAL A 178 -40.33 -50.76 4.24
CA VAL A 178 -41.17 -51.97 4.47
C VAL A 178 -42.50 -51.51 5.04
#